data_AF-A0A356R6W2-F1
#
_entry.id   AF-A0A356R6W2-F1
#
_cell.length_a   1.000
_cell.length_b   1.000
_cell.length_c   1.000
_cell.angle_alpha   90.00
_cell.angle_beta   90.00
_cell.angle_gamma   90.00
#
_symmetry.space_group_name_H-M   'P 1'
#
loop_
_entity.id
_entity.type
_entity.pdbx_description
1 polymer ?
#
loop_
_entity_poly.entity_id
_entity_poly.type
_entity_poly.pdbx_seq_one_letter_code
_entity_poly.pdbx_strand_id
1 'polypeptide(L)'
;MKIQLSGYEKAAILLLAIGETAAVEVLKVLDQKDIRQIGAYLGALVNVGQDEHRMVLKEFRELAGTAGLSVEGKTYLSKILNAALGKDKARRILSSLNTTENAGFETLKSLDAASIANLLAIEHPQTGALILANLESDHAAQILSLLPANKRDAIVYRLATTEEVSPNMLDELNGVLEEELRLGSSKNAVAIGGTGLVAEILNSVKRNVEGEILTALETKNPEIADEVRGKMFV
;
A
#
# COMPACT_ATOMS: atom_id res chain seq x y z
N MET A 1 -9.22 19.52 46.26
CA MET A 1 -10.69 19.38 46.20
C MET A 1 -11.02 18.73 44.86
N LYS A 2 -11.65 17.56 44.82
CA LYS A 2 -12.03 16.93 43.54
C LYS A 2 -13.19 17.75 42.96
N ILE A 3 -12.96 18.44 41.85
CA ILE A 3 -14.00 19.15 41.13
C ILE A 3 -14.92 18.09 40.54
N GLN A 4 -16.18 18.06 40.97
CA GLN A 4 -17.15 17.06 40.56
C GLN A 4 -18.08 17.67 39.52
N LEU A 5 -17.68 17.56 38.25
CA LEU A 5 -18.47 18.05 37.11
C LEU A 5 -19.51 17.01 36.69
N SER A 6 -20.70 17.48 36.36
CA SER A 6 -21.75 16.68 35.72
C SER A 6 -21.41 16.36 34.26
N GLY A 7 -22.10 15.38 33.67
CA GLY A 7 -21.90 15.03 32.25
C GLY A 7 -22.18 16.20 31.31
N TYR A 8 -23.19 17.01 31.59
CA TYR A 8 -23.54 18.18 30.78
C TYR A 8 -22.50 19.31 30.88
N GLU A 9 -21.90 19.54 32.06
CA GLU A 9 -20.80 20.49 32.23
C GLU A 9 -19.54 20.03 31.50
N LYS A 10 -19.21 18.75 31.58
CA LYS A 10 -18.09 18.17 30.84
C LYS A 10 -18.30 18.26 29.32
N ALA A 11 -19.52 17.99 28.85
CA ALA A 11 -19.87 18.13 27.43
C ALA A 11 -19.73 19.58 26.96
N ALA A 12 -20.19 20.57 27.75
CA ALA A 12 -20.02 21.98 27.44
C ALA A 12 -18.53 22.38 27.32
N ILE A 13 -17.69 21.94 28.27
CA ILE A 13 -16.24 22.19 28.23
C ILE A 13 -15.60 21.52 27.00
N LEU A 14 -16.01 20.29 26.65
CA LEU A 14 -15.51 19.58 25.48
C LEU A 14 -15.88 20.28 24.17
N LEU A 15 -17.11 20.76 24.03
CA LEU A 15 -17.55 21.50 22.84
C LEU A 15 -16.75 22.79 22.63
N LEU A 16 -16.39 23.49 23.71
CA LEU A 16 -15.48 24.64 23.65
C LEU A 16 -14.07 24.22 23.19
N ALA A 17 -13.56 23.09 23.69
CA ALA A 17 -12.22 22.62 23.41
C ALA A 17 -12.02 22.15 21.95
N ILE A 18 -13.03 21.54 21.33
CA ILE A 18 -12.96 21.06 19.94
C ILE A 18 -13.24 22.16 18.90
N GLY A 19 -13.70 23.33 19.35
CA GLY A 19 -13.99 24.48 18.50
C GLY A 19 -15.34 24.41 17.78
N GLU A 20 -15.76 25.57 17.28
CA GLU A 20 -17.12 25.80 16.74
C GLU A 20 -17.51 24.83 15.62
N THR A 21 -16.63 24.64 14.63
CA THR A 21 -16.91 23.78 13.47
C THR A 21 -17.19 22.34 13.88
N ALA A 22 -16.41 21.78 14.81
CA ALA A 22 -16.60 20.41 15.28
C ALA A 22 -17.81 20.32 16.23
N ALA A 23 -18.02 21.32 17.06
CA ALA A 23 -19.17 21.39 17.97
C ALA A 23 -20.50 21.37 17.21
N VAL A 24 -20.60 22.07 16.07
CA VAL A 24 -21.79 22.06 15.22
C VAL A 24 -22.14 20.64 14.75
N GLU A 25 -21.16 19.85 14.31
CA GLU A 25 -21.42 18.47 13.86
C GLU A 25 -21.88 17.57 15.01
N VAL A 26 -21.34 17.76 16.23
CA VAL A 26 -21.79 17.05 17.42
C VAL A 26 -23.23 17.44 17.78
N LEU A 27 -23.57 18.73 17.76
CA LEU A 27 -24.91 19.21 18.10
C LEU A 27 -25.99 18.70 17.13
N LYS A 28 -25.66 18.47 15.85
CA LYS A 28 -26.61 17.95 14.84
C LYS A 28 -27.16 16.57 15.17
N VAL A 29 -26.43 15.75 15.92
CA VAL A 29 -26.81 14.36 16.24
C VAL A 29 -27.40 14.20 17.65
N LEU A 30 -27.42 15.27 18.45
CA LEU A 30 -28.00 15.27 19.79
C LEU A 30 -29.49 15.61 19.75
N ASP A 31 -30.22 15.13 20.77
CA ASP A 31 -31.62 15.47 20.91
C ASP A 31 -31.82 16.89 21.45
N GLN A 32 -33.04 17.43 21.30
CA GLN A 32 -33.34 18.80 21.71
C GLN A 32 -33.22 19.01 23.23
N LYS A 33 -33.35 17.95 24.04
CA LYS A 33 -33.25 18.04 25.50
C LYS A 33 -31.79 18.23 25.90
N ASP A 34 -30.89 17.45 25.34
CA ASP A 34 -29.46 17.51 25.63
C ASP A 34 -28.84 18.81 25.11
N ILE A 35 -29.23 19.27 23.91
CA ILE A 35 -28.79 20.57 23.39
C ILE A 35 -29.16 21.71 24.36
N ARG A 36 -30.38 21.69 24.92
CA ARG A 36 -30.81 22.71 25.89
C ARG A 36 -30.01 22.66 27.19
N GLN A 37 -29.76 21.46 27.72
CA GLN A 37 -28.99 21.30 28.95
C GLN A 37 -27.55 21.77 28.76
N ILE A 38 -26.87 21.30 27.69
CA ILE A 38 -25.50 21.70 27.37
C ILE A 38 -25.41 23.20 27.08
N GLY A 39 -26.38 23.75 26.34
CA GLY A 39 -26.47 25.17 26.03
C GLY A 39 -26.60 26.07 27.27
N ALA A 40 -27.36 25.63 28.27
CA ALA A 40 -27.48 26.36 29.55
C ALA A 40 -26.13 26.47 30.27
N TYR A 41 -25.33 25.40 30.26
CA TYR A 41 -23.98 25.43 30.82
C TYR A 41 -23.01 26.25 29.97
N LEU A 42 -23.05 26.14 28.64
CA LEU A 42 -22.25 26.97 27.73
C LEU A 42 -22.49 28.46 27.92
N GLY A 43 -23.75 28.89 28.10
CA GLY A 43 -24.10 30.29 28.33
C GLY A 43 -23.72 30.80 29.73
N ALA A 44 -23.61 29.92 30.72
CA ALA A 44 -23.22 30.26 32.10
C ALA A 44 -21.71 30.15 32.36
N LEU A 45 -20.95 29.56 31.44
CA LEU A 45 -19.50 29.37 31.56
C LEU A 45 -18.77 30.71 31.34
N VAL A 46 -18.26 31.29 32.43
CA VAL A 46 -17.50 32.54 32.40
C VAL A 46 -16.00 32.31 32.21
N ASN A 47 -15.45 31.27 32.83
CA ASN A 47 -14.04 30.91 32.71
C ASN A 47 -13.86 29.42 33.05
N VAL A 48 -13.19 28.66 32.18
CA VAL A 48 -12.87 27.25 32.43
C VAL A 48 -11.45 27.17 32.96
N GLY A 49 -11.25 26.58 34.14
CA GLY A 49 -9.91 26.39 34.70
C GLY A 49 -9.07 25.43 33.85
N GLN A 50 -7.77 25.70 33.73
CA GLN A 50 -6.83 24.82 33.02
C GLN A 50 -6.89 23.36 33.50
N ASP A 51 -7.08 23.15 34.81
CA ASP A 51 -7.19 21.80 35.39
C ASP A 51 -8.50 21.10 35.02
N GLU A 52 -9.62 21.83 34.92
CA GLU A 52 -10.92 21.30 34.50
C GLU A 52 -10.89 20.92 33.03
N HIS A 53 -10.34 21.79 32.19
CA HIS A 53 -10.15 21.54 30.77
C HIS A 53 -9.29 20.30 30.52
N ARG A 54 -8.14 20.18 31.21
CA ARG A 54 -7.25 19.01 31.09
C ARG A 54 -7.92 17.73 31.58
N MET A 55 -8.70 17.80 32.66
CA MET A 55 -9.44 16.66 33.19
C MET A 55 -10.47 16.14 32.18
N VAL A 56 -11.30 17.02 31.63
CA VAL A 56 -12.34 16.65 30.65
C VAL A 56 -11.73 16.03 29.39
N LEU A 57 -10.64 16.60 28.85
CA LEU A 57 -9.98 16.05 27.68
C LEU A 57 -9.31 14.69 27.94
N LYS A 58 -8.76 14.49 29.14
CA LYS A 58 -8.19 13.19 29.53
C LYS A 58 -9.26 12.13 29.62
N GLU A 59 -10.36 12.41 30.31
CA GLU A 59 -11.51 11.51 30.44
C GLU A 59 -12.13 11.18 29.08
N PHE A 60 -12.32 12.19 28.21
CA PHE A 60 -12.78 11.97 26.84
C PHE A 60 -11.84 11.05 26.06
N ARG A 61 -10.51 11.25 26.17
CA ARG A 61 -9.52 10.41 25.49
C ARG A 61 -9.53 8.97 25.98
N GLU A 62 -9.70 8.74 27.28
CA GLU A 62 -9.81 7.40 27.86
C GLU A 62 -11.09 6.71 27.36
N LEU A 63 -12.21 7.43 27.27
CA LEU A 63 -13.47 6.92 26.73
C LEU A 63 -13.46 6.73 25.21
N ALA A 64 -12.75 7.58 24.47
CA ALA A 64 -12.60 7.45 23.02
C ALA A 64 -11.57 6.37 22.63
N GLY A 65 -10.55 6.17 23.46
CA GLY A 65 -9.50 5.17 23.25
C GLY A 65 -10.00 3.73 23.40
N THR A 66 -11.05 3.49 24.19
CA THR A 66 -11.71 2.17 24.29
C THR A 66 -12.63 1.86 23.12
N ALA A 67 -13.10 2.88 22.40
CA ALA A 67 -13.97 2.69 21.23
C ALA A 67 -13.21 2.28 19.96
N GLY A 68 -11.88 2.43 19.93
CA GLY A 68 -11.09 2.29 18.72
C GLY A 68 -11.48 3.35 17.68
N LEU A 69 -10.57 4.25 17.33
CA LEU A 69 -10.79 5.12 16.18
C LEU A 69 -10.63 4.29 14.90
N SER A 70 -11.62 3.44 14.60
CA SER A 70 -11.85 2.89 13.26
C SER A 70 -12.48 3.98 12.40
N VAL A 71 -11.79 5.11 12.27
CA VAL A 71 -12.04 5.99 11.15
C VAL A 71 -11.40 5.30 9.97
N GLU A 72 -12.19 4.83 9.01
CA GLU A 72 -11.67 4.43 7.71
C GLU A 72 -10.83 5.59 7.17
N GLY A 73 -9.51 5.50 7.31
CA GLY A 73 -8.59 6.58 6.95
C GLY A 73 -8.78 7.02 5.49
N LYS A 74 -9.18 6.09 4.62
CA LYS A 74 -9.58 6.35 3.23
C LYS A 74 -10.81 7.27 3.13
N THR A 75 -11.86 7.02 3.90
CA THR A 75 -13.09 7.83 3.89
C THR A 75 -12.85 9.23 4.46
N TYR A 76 -12.04 9.33 5.51
CA TYR A 76 -11.66 10.63 6.10
C TYR A 76 -10.75 11.44 5.17
N LEU A 77 -9.72 10.82 4.61
CA LEU A 77 -8.82 11.46 3.65
C LEU A 77 -9.58 11.90 2.39
N SER A 78 -10.51 11.08 1.90
CA SER A 78 -11.37 11.43 0.77
C SER A 78 -12.23 12.67 1.07
N LYS A 79 -12.85 12.74 2.24
CA LYS A 79 -13.62 13.93 2.66
C LYS A 79 -12.74 15.18 2.74
N ILE A 80 -11.55 15.08 3.34
CA ILE A 80 -10.60 16.21 3.46
C ILE A 80 -10.14 16.68 2.08
N LEU A 81 -9.69 15.77 1.22
CA LEU A 81 -9.18 16.12 -0.10
C LEU A 81 -10.28 16.74 -0.98
N ASN A 82 -11.50 16.22 -0.91
CA ASN A 82 -12.64 16.78 -1.63
C ASN A 82 -12.98 18.20 -1.14
N ALA A 83 -12.93 18.45 0.17
CA ALA A 83 -13.19 19.77 0.74
C ALA A 83 -12.08 20.79 0.43
N ALA A 84 -10.82 20.37 0.46
CA ALA A 84 -9.67 21.25 0.30
C ALA A 84 -9.32 21.57 -1.17
N LEU A 85 -9.52 20.61 -2.08
CA LEU A 85 -8.98 20.68 -3.45
C LEU A 85 -10.05 20.54 -4.55
N GLY A 86 -11.29 20.23 -4.17
CA GLY A 86 -12.37 19.93 -5.10
C GLY A 86 -12.29 18.49 -5.64
N LYS A 87 -13.44 18.00 -6.14
CA LYS A 87 -13.64 16.58 -6.49
C LYS A 87 -12.62 16.04 -7.50
N ASP A 88 -12.28 16.81 -8.53
CA ASP A 88 -11.41 16.32 -9.61
C ASP A 88 -9.94 16.17 -9.18
N LYS A 89 -9.41 17.13 -8.41
CA LYS A 89 -8.04 17.04 -7.86
C LYS A 89 -7.95 16.00 -6.76
N ALA A 90 -8.96 15.93 -5.90
CA ALA A 90 -9.05 14.89 -4.87
C ALA A 90 -9.06 13.50 -5.49
N ARG A 91 -9.86 13.28 -6.55
CA ARG A 91 -9.91 12.01 -7.27
C ARG A 91 -8.53 11.62 -7.82
N ARG A 92 -7.80 12.54 -8.46
CA ARG A 92 -6.44 12.27 -8.99
C ARG A 92 -5.45 11.86 -7.90
N ILE A 93 -5.46 12.55 -6.77
CA ILE A 93 -4.58 12.25 -5.64
C ILE A 93 -4.95 10.91 -5.01
N LEU A 94 -6.24 10.67 -4.74
CA LEU A 94 -6.72 9.40 -4.22
C LEU A 94 -6.39 8.23 -5.16
N SER A 95 -6.57 8.39 -6.47
CA SER A 95 -6.19 7.37 -7.46
C SER A 95 -4.67 7.13 -7.51
N SER A 96 -3.85 8.16 -7.28
CA SER A 96 -2.39 7.97 -7.18
C SER A 96 -1.97 7.25 -5.90
N LEU A 97 -2.73 7.41 -4.80
CA LEU A 97 -2.50 6.71 -3.54
C LEU A 97 -3.01 5.26 -3.56
N ASN A 98 -3.98 4.97 -4.44
CA ASN A 98 -4.49 3.62 -4.68
C ASN A 98 -3.64 2.82 -5.69
N THR A 99 -2.47 3.31 -6.11
CA THR A 99 -1.55 2.57 -7.00
C THR A 99 -1.01 1.27 -6.39
N THR A 100 -1.24 1.03 -5.10
CA THR A 100 -1.02 -0.27 -4.44
C THR A 100 -2.14 -1.30 -4.64
N GLU A 101 -3.32 -0.92 -5.13
CA GLU A 101 -4.44 -1.88 -5.31
C GLU A 101 -4.31 -2.75 -6.57
N ASN A 102 -3.36 -2.46 -7.48
CA ASN A 102 -3.12 -3.26 -8.70
C ASN A 102 -1.65 -3.66 -8.89
N ALA A 103 -0.81 -3.60 -7.85
CA ALA A 103 0.63 -3.84 -7.98
C ALA A 103 0.97 -5.21 -8.62
N GLY A 104 0.19 -6.26 -8.32
CA GLY A 104 0.32 -7.57 -8.94
C GLY A 104 0.05 -7.53 -10.45
N PHE A 105 -1.08 -6.95 -10.86
CA PHE A 105 -1.42 -6.81 -12.30
C PHE A 105 -0.51 -5.86 -13.06
N GLU A 106 -0.07 -4.75 -12.44
CA GLU A 106 0.91 -3.84 -13.04
C GLU A 106 2.27 -4.53 -13.23
N THR A 107 2.67 -5.39 -12.30
CA THR A 107 3.88 -6.20 -12.46
C THR A 107 3.72 -7.18 -13.63
N LEU A 108 2.56 -7.82 -13.79
CA LEU A 108 2.28 -8.69 -14.94
C LEU A 108 2.41 -7.96 -16.29
N LYS A 109 2.04 -6.68 -16.38
CA LYS A 109 2.19 -5.89 -17.62
C LYS A 109 3.67 -5.72 -18.03
N SER A 110 4.58 -5.78 -17.07
CA SER A 110 6.03 -5.62 -17.28
C SER A 110 6.78 -6.93 -17.57
N LEU A 111 6.16 -8.09 -17.32
CA LEU A 111 6.75 -9.39 -17.63
C LEU A 111 6.63 -9.70 -19.12
N ASP A 112 7.56 -10.51 -19.63
CA ASP A 112 7.49 -11.01 -20.99
C ASP A 112 6.42 -12.10 -21.15
N ALA A 113 5.91 -12.25 -22.38
CA ALA A 113 4.83 -13.18 -22.70
C ALA A 113 5.16 -14.65 -22.38
N ALA A 114 6.43 -15.06 -22.44
CA ALA A 114 6.83 -16.43 -22.15
C ALA A 114 6.80 -16.72 -20.65
N SER A 115 7.24 -15.77 -19.82
CA SER A 115 7.11 -15.85 -18.36
C SER A 115 5.65 -16.01 -17.92
N ILE A 116 4.75 -15.21 -18.50
CA ILE A 116 3.32 -15.29 -18.17
C ILE A 116 2.71 -16.59 -18.71
N ALA A 117 3.07 -17.04 -19.92
CA ALA A 117 2.58 -18.31 -20.45
C ALA A 117 2.98 -19.51 -19.59
N ASN A 118 4.20 -19.52 -19.03
CA ASN A 118 4.64 -20.57 -18.11
C ASN A 118 3.84 -20.56 -16.80
N LEU A 119 3.54 -19.38 -16.26
CA LEU A 119 2.67 -19.24 -15.09
C LEU A 119 1.26 -19.75 -15.39
N LEU A 120 0.68 -19.34 -16.52
CA LEU A 120 -0.66 -19.75 -16.93
C LEU A 120 -0.78 -21.25 -17.26
N ALA A 121 0.33 -21.91 -17.61
CA ALA A 121 0.33 -23.34 -17.92
C ALA A 121 -0.09 -24.20 -16.71
N ILE A 122 0.30 -23.79 -15.49
CA ILE A 122 -0.01 -24.51 -14.24
C ILE A 122 -1.27 -23.99 -13.53
N GLU A 123 -1.73 -22.78 -13.85
CA GLU A 123 -2.86 -22.11 -13.18
C GLU A 123 -4.25 -22.62 -13.60
N HIS A 124 -5.28 -22.33 -12.81
CA HIS A 124 -6.66 -22.68 -13.21
C HIS A 124 -7.13 -21.82 -14.42
N PRO A 125 -7.91 -22.35 -15.40
CA PRO A 125 -8.34 -21.59 -16.58
C PRO A 125 -9.13 -20.31 -16.26
N GLN A 126 -9.84 -20.27 -15.13
CA GLN A 126 -10.52 -19.06 -14.67
C GLN A 126 -9.53 -17.96 -14.28
N THR A 127 -8.48 -18.31 -13.54
CA THR A 127 -7.41 -17.38 -13.16
C THR A 127 -6.70 -16.83 -14.39
N GLY A 128 -6.39 -17.69 -15.36
CA GLY A 128 -5.81 -17.27 -16.63
C GLY A 128 -6.70 -16.32 -17.42
N ALA A 129 -8.02 -16.54 -17.41
CA ALA A 129 -8.97 -15.62 -18.04
C ALA A 129 -8.97 -14.25 -17.35
N LEU A 130 -8.97 -14.20 -16.01
CA LEU A 130 -8.90 -12.96 -15.26
C LEU A 130 -7.60 -12.19 -15.51
N ILE A 131 -6.47 -12.90 -15.56
CA ILE A 131 -5.16 -12.31 -15.86
C ILE A 131 -5.17 -11.70 -17.27
N LEU A 132 -5.57 -12.47 -18.28
CA LEU A 132 -5.59 -12.00 -19.67
C LEU A 132 -6.59 -10.85 -19.89
N ALA A 133 -7.71 -10.82 -19.17
CA ALA A 133 -8.68 -9.72 -19.24
C ALA A 133 -8.13 -8.38 -18.74
N ASN A 134 -7.04 -8.39 -17.96
CA ASN A 134 -6.38 -7.21 -17.42
C ASN A 134 -5.10 -6.82 -18.19
N LEU A 135 -4.81 -7.48 -19.31
CA LEU A 135 -3.66 -7.19 -20.18
C LEU A 135 -4.10 -6.54 -21.50
N GLU A 136 -3.18 -5.79 -22.12
CA GLU A 136 -3.37 -5.25 -23.47
C GLU A 136 -3.52 -6.38 -24.49
N SER A 137 -4.38 -6.16 -25.50
CA SER A 137 -4.77 -7.21 -26.46
C SER A 137 -3.60 -7.85 -27.18
N ASP A 138 -2.60 -7.06 -27.58
CA ASP A 138 -1.40 -7.55 -28.26
C ASP A 138 -0.57 -8.48 -27.37
N HIS A 139 -0.44 -8.14 -26.08
CA HIS A 139 0.32 -8.92 -25.12
C HIS A 139 -0.42 -10.24 -24.80
N ALA A 140 -1.74 -10.16 -24.59
CA ALA A 140 -2.58 -11.35 -24.37
C ALA A 140 -2.53 -12.31 -25.57
N ALA A 141 -2.52 -11.82 -26.80
CA ALA A 141 -2.41 -12.63 -28.01
C ALA A 141 -1.07 -13.39 -28.07
N GLN A 142 0.04 -12.73 -27.73
CA GLN A 142 1.36 -13.36 -27.65
C GLN A 142 1.37 -14.47 -26.61
N ILE A 143 0.83 -14.24 -25.42
CA ILE A 143 0.75 -15.25 -24.35
C ILE A 143 -0.07 -16.46 -24.81
N LEU A 144 -1.25 -16.24 -25.41
CA LEU A 144 -2.10 -17.32 -25.93
C LEU A 144 -1.39 -18.16 -27.01
N SER A 145 -0.50 -17.56 -27.80
CA SER A 145 0.27 -18.27 -28.83
C SER A 145 1.31 -19.25 -28.27
N LEU A 146 1.77 -19.00 -27.03
CA LEU A 146 2.78 -19.80 -26.33
C LEU A 146 2.16 -20.91 -25.47
N LEU A 147 0.84 -20.90 -25.27
CA LEU A 147 0.15 -21.88 -24.44
C LEU A 147 -0.18 -23.19 -25.19
N PRO A 148 -0.16 -24.35 -24.50
CA PRO A 148 -0.70 -25.60 -25.04
C PRO A 148 -2.16 -25.46 -25.47
N ALA A 149 -2.54 -26.09 -26.60
CA ALA A 149 -3.85 -25.92 -27.22
C ALA A 149 -5.02 -26.18 -26.25
N ASN A 150 -4.96 -27.27 -25.49
CA ASN A 150 -5.97 -27.62 -24.49
C ASN A 150 -6.15 -26.52 -23.42
N LYS A 151 -5.05 -25.89 -22.99
CA LYS A 151 -5.07 -24.85 -21.96
C LYS A 151 -5.58 -23.53 -22.52
N ARG A 152 -5.08 -23.15 -23.70
CA ARG A 152 -5.49 -21.96 -24.44
C ARG A 152 -7.00 -21.97 -24.69
N ASP A 153 -7.53 -23.07 -25.21
CA ASP A 153 -8.94 -23.17 -25.60
C ASP A 153 -9.85 -23.07 -24.35
N ALA A 154 -9.45 -23.66 -23.22
CA ALA A 154 -10.17 -23.55 -21.96
C ALA A 154 -10.17 -22.12 -21.39
N ILE A 155 -9.05 -21.39 -21.48
CA ILE A 155 -8.95 -19.99 -21.02
C ILE A 155 -9.79 -19.07 -21.91
N VAL A 156 -9.71 -19.22 -23.23
CA VAL A 156 -10.48 -18.41 -24.19
C VAL A 156 -11.98 -18.63 -24.01
N TYR A 157 -12.41 -19.88 -23.78
CA TYR A 157 -13.81 -20.16 -23.45
C TYR A 157 -14.27 -19.38 -22.21
N ARG A 158 -13.47 -19.38 -21.13
CA ARG A 158 -13.80 -18.63 -19.92
C ARG A 158 -13.84 -17.12 -20.15
N LEU A 159 -12.90 -16.56 -20.90
CA LEU A 159 -12.91 -15.15 -21.31
C LEU A 159 -14.21 -14.77 -22.04
N ALA A 160 -14.68 -15.63 -22.95
CA ALA A 160 -15.90 -15.37 -23.73
C ALA A 160 -17.20 -15.50 -22.92
N THR A 161 -17.19 -16.29 -21.84
CA THR A 161 -18.41 -16.60 -21.04
C THR A 161 -18.49 -15.90 -19.69
N THR A 162 -17.46 -15.15 -19.28
CA THR A 162 -17.45 -14.48 -17.98
C THR A 162 -18.11 -13.10 -18.10
N GLU A 163 -19.28 -12.92 -17.47
CA GLU A 163 -20.06 -11.68 -17.55
C GLU A 163 -19.76 -10.68 -16.41
N GLU A 164 -19.57 -11.16 -15.17
CA GLU A 164 -19.23 -10.31 -14.02
C GLU A 164 -18.25 -11.02 -13.07
N VAL A 165 -17.27 -10.25 -12.59
CA VAL A 165 -16.28 -10.69 -11.60
C VAL A 165 -16.44 -9.81 -10.36
N SER A 166 -16.57 -10.44 -9.19
CA SER A 166 -16.67 -9.71 -7.93
C SER A 166 -15.38 -8.92 -7.66
N PRO A 167 -15.46 -7.62 -7.28
CA PRO A 167 -14.29 -6.81 -6.92
C PRO A 167 -13.39 -7.47 -5.87
N ASN A 168 -14.00 -8.14 -4.88
CA ASN A 168 -13.25 -8.82 -3.81
C ASN A 168 -12.35 -9.95 -4.35
N MET A 169 -12.75 -10.61 -5.44
CA MET A 169 -11.97 -11.68 -6.06
C MET A 169 -10.78 -11.13 -6.85
N LEU A 170 -10.92 -9.94 -7.44
CA LEU A 170 -9.83 -9.26 -8.11
C LEU A 170 -8.77 -8.79 -7.11
N ASP A 171 -9.21 -8.28 -5.95
CA ASP A 171 -8.32 -7.87 -4.87
C ASP A 171 -7.52 -9.06 -4.29
N GLU A 172 -8.20 -10.19 -4.06
CA GLU A 172 -7.56 -11.43 -3.59
C GLU A 172 -6.54 -11.96 -4.60
N LEU A 173 -6.91 -11.98 -5.89
CA LEU A 173 -6.00 -12.38 -6.97
C LEU A 173 -4.80 -11.43 -7.08
N ASN A 174 -5.01 -10.12 -6.94
CA ASN A 174 -3.93 -9.15 -6.99
C ASN A 174 -2.91 -9.36 -5.84
N GLY A 175 -3.39 -9.66 -4.63
CA GLY A 175 -2.52 -9.95 -3.48
C GLY A 175 -1.68 -11.23 -3.67
N VAL A 176 -2.29 -12.30 -4.20
CA VAL A 176 -1.57 -13.55 -4.51
C VAL A 176 -0.55 -13.34 -5.63
N LEU A 177 -0.90 -12.60 -6.68
CA LEU A 177 0.02 -12.26 -7.76
C LEU A 177 1.23 -11.47 -7.28
N GLU A 178 1.02 -10.49 -6.38
CA GLU A 178 2.12 -9.72 -5.82
C GLU A 178 3.11 -10.61 -5.03
N GLU A 179 2.59 -11.55 -4.24
CA GLU A 179 3.41 -12.49 -3.47
C GLU A 179 4.17 -13.48 -4.37
N GLU A 180 3.48 -14.11 -5.32
CA GLU A 180 4.09 -15.07 -6.26
C GLU A 180 5.13 -14.41 -7.17
N LEU A 181 4.86 -13.19 -7.65
CA LEU A 181 5.82 -12.47 -8.49
C LEU A 181 7.03 -11.98 -7.70
N ARG A 182 6.86 -11.61 -6.42
CA ARG A 182 7.99 -11.30 -5.53
C ARG A 182 8.87 -12.53 -5.30
N LEU A 183 8.26 -13.71 -5.12
CA LEU A 183 8.97 -14.98 -4.93
C LEU A 183 9.62 -15.49 -6.24
N GLY A 184 8.95 -15.31 -7.37
CA GLY A 184 9.41 -15.71 -8.71
C GLY A 184 10.52 -14.80 -9.26
N SER A 185 10.45 -13.50 -9.01
CA SER A 185 11.53 -12.54 -9.34
C SER A 185 12.82 -12.88 -8.61
N SER A 186 12.74 -13.48 -7.42
CA SER A 186 13.90 -13.96 -6.67
C SER A 186 14.55 -15.21 -7.28
N LYS A 187 13.83 -15.97 -8.12
CA LYS A 187 14.35 -17.17 -8.81
C LYS A 187 14.88 -16.86 -10.22
N ASN A 188 14.42 -15.78 -10.85
CA ASN A 188 14.88 -15.28 -12.14
C ASN A 188 15.80 -14.06 -12.04
N ALA A 189 16.25 -13.70 -10.84
CA ALA A 189 17.31 -12.70 -10.68
C ALA A 189 18.56 -13.21 -11.39
N VAL A 190 18.85 -12.67 -12.58
CA VAL A 190 20.18 -12.74 -13.17
C VAL A 190 21.11 -12.16 -12.10
N ALA A 191 22.06 -12.94 -11.60
CA ALA A 191 23.05 -12.44 -10.66
C ALA A 191 23.80 -11.28 -11.33
N ILE A 192 23.41 -10.03 -11.04
CA ILE A 192 24.10 -8.83 -11.53
C ILE A 192 25.36 -8.71 -10.70
N GLY A 193 26.42 -9.36 -11.17
CA GLY A 193 27.74 -9.32 -10.56
C GLY A 193 28.08 -10.51 -9.68
N GLY A 194 29.34 -10.51 -9.26
CA GLY A 194 29.99 -11.61 -8.57
C GLY A 194 31.47 -11.60 -8.86
N THR A 195 32.22 -12.38 -8.09
CA THR A 195 33.69 -12.45 -8.20
C THR A 195 34.16 -12.90 -9.58
N GLY A 196 33.34 -13.64 -10.34
CA GLY A 196 33.62 -14.02 -11.74
C GLY A 196 33.56 -12.85 -12.73
N LEU A 197 32.50 -12.04 -12.70
CA LEU A 197 32.39 -10.85 -13.58
C LEU A 197 33.50 -9.84 -13.27
N VAL A 198 33.83 -9.66 -11.99
CA VAL A 198 34.95 -8.79 -11.57
C VAL A 198 36.28 -9.33 -12.11
N ALA A 199 36.51 -10.64 -12.07
CA ALA A 199 37.72 -11.25 -12.63
C ALA A 199 37.84 -11.02 -14.15
N GLU A 200 36.76 -11.17 -14.91
CA GLU A 200 36.73 -10.90 -16.36
C GLU A 200 37.03 -9.43 -16.70
N ILE A 201 36.47 -8.49 -15.91
CA ILE A 201 36.75 -7.06 -16.04
C ILE A 201 38.23 -6.80 -15.73
N LEU A 202 38.76 -7.38 -14.65
CA LEU A 202 40.15 -7.20 -14.24
C LEU A 202 41.15 -7.79 -15.24
N ASN A 203 40.79 -8.87 -15.93
CA ASN A 203 41.57 -9.44 -17.03
C ASN A 203 41.63 -8.52 -18.27
N SER A 204 40.70 -7.57 -18.38
CA SER A 204 40.59 -6.66 -19.54
C SER A 204 41.15 -5.25 -19.28
N VAL A 205 41.50 -4.92 -18.03
CA VAL A 205 42.11 -3.62 -17.68
C VAL A 205 43.64 -3.69 -17.70
N LYS A 206 44.28 -2.52 -17.65
CA LYS A 206 45.75 -2.44 -17.57
C LYS A 206 46.22 -2.94 -16.21
N ARG A 207 47.36 -3.67 -16.18
CA ARG A 207 47.99 -4.26 -14.98
C ARG A 207 48.13 -3.30 -13.78
N ASN A 208 48.35 -2.01 -14.02
CA ASN A 208 48.46 -1.03 -12.94
C ASN A 208 47.10 -0.77 -12.25
N VAL A 209 46.03 -0.68 -13.04
CA VAL A 209 44.65 -0.49 -12.54
C VAL A 209 44.14 -1.76 -11.86
N GLU A 210 44.49 -2.93 -12.41
CA GLU A 210 44.21 -4.24 -11.82
C GLU A 210 44.77 -4.35 -10.39
N GLY A 211 46.06 -4.06 -10.22
CA GLY A 211 46.74 -4.14 -8.92
C GLY A 211 46.18 -3.16 -7.88
N GLU A 212 45.83 -1.94 -8.27
CA GLU A 212 45.18 -0.96 -7.40
C GLU A 212 43.80 -1.45 -6.92
N ILE A 213 43.00 -2.01 -7.83
CA ILE A 213 41.66 -2.52 -7.50
C ILE A 213 41.74 -3.76 -6.59
N LEU A 214 42.65 -4.70 -6.86
CA LEU A 214 42.86 -5.88 -6.00
C LEU A 214 43.33 -5.48 -4.60
N THR A 215 44.24 -4.52 -4.48
CA THR A 215 44.72 -4.03 -3.17
C THR A 215 43.59 -3.37 -2.38
N ALA A 216 42.74 -2.60 -3.06
CA ALA A 216 41.56 -1.98 -2.44
C ALA A 216 40.51 -3.01 -2.01
N LEU A 217 40.32 -4.08 -2.79
CA LEU A 217 39.45 -5.21 -2.46
C LEU A 217 39.99 -5.97 -1.25
N GLU A 218 41.28 -6.27 -1.20
CA GLU A 218 41.93 -7.03 -0.12
C GLU A 218 41.87 -6.26 1.21
N THR A 219 41.98 -4.93 1.16
CA THR A 219 41.82 -4.06 2.34
C THR A 219 40.40 -4.09 2.90
N LYS A 220 39.38 -4.27 2.05
CA LYS A 220 37.97 -4.30 2.46
C LYS A 220 37.50 -5.70 2.85
N ASN A 221 37.87 -6.70 2.06
CA ASN A 221 37.49 -8.10 2.26
C ASN A 221 38.51 -9.03 1.57
N PRO A 222 39.43 -9.63 2.35
CA PRO A 222 40.47 -10.51 1.80
C PRO A 222 39.92 -11.78 1.15
N GLU A 223 38.81 -12.35 1.65
CA GLU A 223 38.20 -13.55 1.08
C GLU A 223 37.65 -13.30 -0.33
N ILE A 224 37.02 -12.14 -0.56
CA ILE A 224 36.51 -11.75 -1.89
C ILE A 224 37.68 -11.49 -2.84
N ALA A 225 38.76 -10.86 -2.37
CA ALA A 225 39.95 -10.60 -3.18
C ALA A 225 40.61 -11.91 -3.66
N ASP A 226 40.71 -12.90 -2.78
CA ASP A 226 41.24 -14.23 -3.13
C ASP A 226 40.33 -14.98 -4.09
N GLU A 227 39.00 -14.90 -3.93
CA GLU A 227 38.06 -15.54 -4.84
C GLU A 227 38.07 -14.90 -6.25
N VAL A 228 38.21 -13.57 -6.35
CA VAL A 228 38.39 -12.86 -7.62
C VAL A 228 39.72 -13.27 -8.27
N ARG A 229 40.82 -13.25 -7.51
CA ARG A 229 42.16 -13.63 -7.98
C ARG A 229 42.19 -15.08 -8.49
N GLY A 230 41.51 -15.99 -7.80
CA GLY A 230 41.37 -17.39 -8.22
C GLY A 230 40.63 -17.55 -9.55
N LYS A 231 39.70 -16.65 -9.88
CA LYS A 231 38.90 -16.67 -11.12
C LYS A 231 39.54 -15.94 -12.30
N MET A 232 40.65 -15.22 -12.10
CA MET A 232 41.38 -14.53 -13.17
C MET A 232 42.24 -15.46 -14.04
N PHE A 233 42.62 -16.63 -13.52
CA PHE A 233 43.55 -17.58 -14.16
C PHE A 233 42.88 -18.76 -14.88
N VAL A 234 41.56 -18.72 -15.05
CA VAL A 234 40.77 -19.74 -15.75
C VAL A 234 40.43 -19.28 -17.16
#